data_AF-A0A3C1PBK7-F1
#
_entry.id   AF-A0A3C1PBK7-F1
#
_cell.length_a   1.000
_cell.length_b   1.000
_cell.length_c   1.000
_cell.angle_alpha   90.00
_cell.angle_beta   90.00
_cell.angle_gamma   90.00
#
_symmetry.space_group_name_H-M   'P 1'
#
loop_
_entity.id
_entity.type
_entity.pdbx_description
1 polymer ?
#
loop_
_entity_poly.entity_id
_entity_poly.type
_entity_poly.pdbx_seq_one_letter_code
_entity_poly.pdbx_strand_id
1 'polypeptide(L)'
;LVRFLSCEPLLGPLKLNLKGIDWVIVGGESGIKHRPMQLEWAEDIRQQCEAENVAFFFKQVGGRTPKAGGRLLEDKIWDEMPEAWYEHQKQWQDYSAPSTRKSKTENFPILVEM
;
A
#
# COMPACT_ATOMS: atom_id res chain seq x y z
N LEU A 1 8.96 12.63 -4.88
CA LEU A 1 7.73 12.24 -5.62
C LEU A 1 7.67 10.73 -5.61
N VAL A 2 6.54 10.14 -5.21
CA VAL A 2 6.38 8.68 -5.16
C VAL A 2 5.86 8.18 -6.50
N ARG A 3 6.52 7.17 -7.07
CA ARG A 3 6.03 6.41 -8.24
C ARG A 3 5.56 5.04 -7.79
N PHE A 4 4.34 4.68 -8.16
CA PHE A 4 3.74 3.43 -7.68
C PHE A 4 3.00 2.67 -8.78
N LEU A 5 2.84 1.37 -8.56
CA LEU A 5 1.94 0.50 -9.30
C LEU A 5 0.79 0.07 -8.39
N SER A 6 -0.45 0.16 -8.89
CA SER A 6 -1.62 -0.42 -8.24
C SER A 6 -2.09 -1.61 -9.07
N CYS A 7 -1.84 -2.80 -8.54
CA CYS A 7 -2.20 -4.08 -9.13
C CYS A 7 -3.55 -4.55 -8.57
N GLU A 8 -4.61 -3.81 -8.89
CA GLU A 8 -5.96 -4.04 -8.35
C GLU A 8 -7.07 -3.89 -9.42
N PRO A 9 -8.08 -4.79 -9.45
CA PRO A 9 -8.08 -6.08 -8.78
C PRO A 9 -7.04 -7.02 -9.40
N LEU A 10 -6.31 -7.78 -8.57
CA LEU A 10 -5.37 -8.79 -9.07
C LEU A 10 -6.13 -10.05 -9.51
N LEU A 11 -6.22 -10.25 -10.82
CA LEU A 11 -7.03 -11.30 -11.46
C LEU A 11 -6.19 -12.41 -12.09
N GLY A 12 -4.87 -12.34 -11.93
CA GLY A 12 -3.92 -13.30 -12.45
C GLY A 12 -2.49 -12.94 -12.04
N PRO A 13 -1.51 -13.82 -12.32
CA PRO A 13 -0.11 -13.58 -12.02
C PRO A 13 0.44 -12.44 -12.89
N LEU A 14 1.36 -11.64 -12.33
CA LEU A 14 2.03 -10.56 -13.03
C LEU A 14 3.55 -10.69 -12.90
N LYS A 15 4.27 -10.44 -13.99
CA LYS A 15 5.72 -10.22 -13.98
C LYS A 15 5.96 -8.74 -14.22
N LEU A 16 6.45 -8.07 -13.18
CA LEU A 16 6.58 -6.61 -13.13
C LEU A 16 8.00 -6.19 -13.51
N ASN A 17 8.12 -5.02 -14.12
CA ASN A 17 9.39 -4.30 -14.23
C ASN A 17 9.34 -3.19 -13.19
N LEU A 18 10.07 -3.34 -12.10
CA LEU A 18 9.99 -2.41 -10.97
C LEU A 18 11.03 -1.29 -11.05
N LYS A 19 11.68 -1.08 -12.20
CA LYS A 19 12.73 -0.06 -12.37
C LYS A 19 12.27 1.34 -11.94
N GLY A 20 12.76 1.73 -10.77
CA GLY A 20 12.49 2.98 -10.05
C GLY A 20 11.04 3.15 -9.58
N ILE A 21 10.23 2.10 -9.58
CA ILE A 21 8.98 2.09 -8.84
C ILE A 21 9.33 2.08 -7.36
N ASP A 22 8.75 2.99 -6.61
CA ASP A 22 9.02 3.10 -5.17
C ASP A 22 8.07 2.19 -4.37
N TRP A 23 6.87 1.93 -4.90
CA TRP A 23 5.79 1.28 -4.17
C TRP A 23 4.88 0.42 -5.05
N VAL A 24 4.52 -0.77 -4.58
CA VAL A 24 3.53 -1.64 -5.22
C VAL A 24 2.39 -1.91 -4.25
N ILE A 25 1.16 -1.68 -4.72
CA ILE A 25 -0.08 -1.93 -4.01
C ILE A 25 -0.78 -3.12 -4.66
N VAL A 26 -1.11 -4.14 -3.87
CA VAL A 26 -1.83 -5.33 -4.33
C VAL A 26 -3.14 -5.50 -3.57
N GLY A 27 -4.18 -5.92 -4.28
CA GLY A 27 -5.46 -6.24 -3.67
C GLY A 27 -6.46 -6.91 -4.62
N GLY A 28 -7.32 -7.73 -4.03
CA GLY A 28 -8.38 -8.42 -4.74
C GLY A 28 -9.64 -7.59 -4.95
N GLU A 29 -10.53 -8.10 -5.80
CA GLU A 29 -11.77 -7.43 -6.18
C GLU A 29 -12.77 -7.37 -5.00
N SER A 30 -13.51 -6.27 -4.89
CA SER A 30 -14.62 -6.14 -3.94
C SER A 30 -15.96 -5.98 -4.66
N GLY A 31 -17.03 -6.58 -4.12
CA GLY A 31 -18.40 -6.38 -4.57
C GLY A 31 -19.20 -7.67 -4.77
N ILE A 32 -20.46 -7.51 -5.18
CA ILE A 32 -21.44 -8.62 -5.32
C ILE A 32 -20.93 -9.73 -6.25
N LYS A 33 -20.15 -9.38 -7.27
CA LYS A 33 -19.60 -10.31 -8.28
C LYS A 33 -18.07 -10.40 -8.23
N HIS A 34 -17.47 -10.17 -7.06
CA HIS A 34 -16.02 -10.22 -6.92
C HIS A 34 -15.47 -11.56 -7.41
N ARG A 35 -14.39 -11.49 -8.19
CA ARG A 35 -13.61 -12.65 -8.58
C ARG A 35 -12.60 -12.98 -7.49
N PRO A 36 -12.46 -14.25 -7.11
CA PRO A 36 -11.47 -14.64 -6.11
C PRO A 36 -10.06 -14.41 -6.65
N MET A 37 -9.20 -13.83 -5.82
CA MET A 37 -7.77 -13.73 -6.05
C MET A 37 -7.09 -14.96 -5.45
N GLN A 38 -6.11 -15.53 -6.15
CA GLN A 38 -5.20 -16.52 -5.56
C GLN A 38 -4.11 -15.77 -4.79
N LEU A 39 -3.87 -16.13 -3.53
CA LEU A 39 -2.92 -15.43 -2.65
C LEU A 39 -1.49 -15.56 -3.16
N GLU A 40 -1.19 -16.66 -3.83
CA GLU A 40 0.09 -16.98 -4.45
C GLU A 40 0.52 -15.92 -5.48
N TRP A 41 -0.44 -15.23 -6.13
CA TRP A 41 -0.12 -14.14 -7.05
C TRP A 41 0.36 -12.89 -6.31
N ALA A 42 -0.19 -12.61 -5.13
CA ALA A 42 0.25 -11.51 -4.28
C ALA A 42 1.60 -11.83 -3.62
N GLU A 43 1.82 -13.08 -3.22
CA GLU A 43 3.10 -13.59 -2.72
C GLU A 43 4.21 -13.47 -3.77
N ASP A 44 3.97 -13.86 -5.02
CA ASP A 44 4.94 -13.70 -6.12
C ASP A 44 5.28 -12.23 -6.38
N ILE A 45 4.29 -11.32 -6.32
CA ILE A 45 4.55 -9.88 -6.43
C ILE A 45 5.34 -9.37 -5.22
N ARG A 46 5.04 -9.83 -4.00
CA ARG A 46 5.81 -9.47 -2.80
C ARG A 46 7.28 -9.85 -2.94
N GLN A 47 7.54 -11.06 -3.43
CA GLN A 47 8.91 -11.55 -3.67
C GLN A 47 9.63 -10.72 -4.75
N GLN A 48 8.94 -10.32 -5.82
CA GLN A 48 9.49 -9.40 -6.82
C GLN A 48 9.86 -8.04 -6.20
N CYS A 49 9.00 -7.50 -5.33
CA CYS A 49 9.26 -6.24 -4.63
C CYS A 49 10.47 -6.34 -3.68
N GLU A 50 10.54 -7.43 -2.91
CA GLU A 50 11.67 -7.71 -2.01
C GLU A 50 12.99 -7.81 -2.77
N ALA A 51 13.00 -8.50 -3.92
CA ALA A 51 14.20 -8.66 -4.74
C ALA A 51 14.71 -7.33 -5.34
N GLU A 52 13.83 -6.36 -5.58
CA GLU A 52 14.17 -5.04 -6.14
C GLU A 52 14.19 -3.91 -5.10
N ASN A 53 14.02 -4.24 -3.81
CA ASN A 53 13.95 -3.27 -2.70
C ASN A 53 12.86 -2.19 -2.92
N VAL A 54 11.67 -2.64 -3.32
CA VAL A 54 10.48 -1.80 -3.54
C VAL A 54 9.49 -2.03 -2.41
N ALA A 55 8.89 -0.97 -1.88
CA ALA A 55 7.93 -1.11 -0.80
C ALA A 55 6.68 -1.86 -1.29
N PHE A 56 6.17 -2.77 -0.46
CA PHE A 56 4.99 -3.58 -0.77
C PHE A 56 3.84 -3.33 0.20
N PHE A 57 2.67 -3.05 -0.36
CA PHE A 57 1.43 -2.88 0.40
C PHE A 57 0.37 -3.87 -0.05
N PHE A 58 -0.01 -4.77 0.84
CA PHE A 58 -1.15 -5.65 0.67
C PHE A 58 -2.40 -4.99 1.25
N LYS A 59 -3.28 -4.55 0.34
CA LYS A 59 -4.50 -3.84 0.72
C LYS A 59 -5.54 -4.78 1.28
N GLN A 60 -5.88 -5.83 0.53
CA GLN A 60 -6.92 -6.79 0.90
C GLN A 60 -6.96 -8.02 -0.02
N VAL A 61 -7.51 -9.12 0.49
CA VAL A 61 -7.79 -10.32 -0.31
C VAL A 61 -8.95 -10.10 -1.31
N GLY A 62 -9.88 -9.18 -1.01
CA GLY A 62 -11.13 -8.98 -1.75
C GLY A 62 -12.33 -9.60 -1.05
N GLY A 63 -13.51 -9.56 -1.67
CA GLY A 63 -14.72 -10.17 -1.13
C GLY A 63 -16.02 -9.41 -1.40
N ARG A 64 -17.14 -9.90 -0.83
CA ARG A 64 -18.49 -9.34 -1.07
C ARG A 64 -18.59 -7.85 -0.71
N THR A 65 -17.91 -7.42 0.34
CA THR A 65 -17.78 -6.02 0.74
C THR A 65 -16.30 -5.63 0.76
N PRO A 66 -15.97 -4.33 0.72
CA PRO A 66 -14.63 -3.88 1.07
C PRO A 66 -14.19 -4.50 2.40
N LYS A 67 -12.94 -4.98 2.47
CA LYS A 67 -12.31 -5.59 3.66
C LYS A 67 -12.83 -6.98 4.07
N ALA A 68 -13.80 -7.57 3.38
CA ALA A 68 -14.40 -8.86 3.80
C ALA A 68 -13.37 -10.01 3.91
N GLY A 69 -12.42 -10.10 2.98
CA GLY A 69 -11.35 -11.10 3.00
C GLY A 69 -10.14 -10.73 3.87
N GLY A 70 -10.19 -9.60 4.58
CA GLY A 70 -9.09 -9.16 5.44
C GLY A 70 -7.85 -8.70 4.67
N ARG A 71 -6.74 -8.56 5.40
CA ARG A 71 -5.48 -7.97 4.96
C ARG A 71 -4.27 -8.87 5.21
N LEU A 72 -4.50 -10.14 5.50
CA LEU A 72 -3.42 -11.08 5.80
C LEU A 72 -2.90 -11.70 4.50
N LEU A 73 -1.59 -11.70 4.36
CA LEU A 73 -0.82 -12.44 3.36
C LEU A 73 0.31 -13.14 4.13
N GLU A 74 0.40 -14.46 4.04
CA GLU A 74 1.33 -15.26 4.87
C GLU A 74 1.15 -14.97 6.38
N ASP A 75 -0.11 -14.89 6.84
CA ASP A 75 -0.50 -14.56 8.23
C ASP A 75 0.04 -13.22 8.76
N LYS A 76 0.50 -12.34 7.86
CA LYS A 76 1.07 -11.03 8.19
C LYS A 76 0.34 -9.90 7.46
N ILE A 77 0.34 -8.73 8.09
CA ILE A 77 -0.06 -7.47 7.44
C ILE A 77 1.17 -6.87 6.76
N TRP A 78 1.03 -6.53 5.49
CA TRP A 78 2.06 -5.85 4.72
C TRP A 78 1.57 -4.45 4.36
N ASP A 79 2.10 -3.44 5.03
CA ASP A 79 1.67 -2.04 4.92
C ASP A 79 2.85 -1.07 4.76
N GLU A 80 3.92 -1.54 4.12
CA GLU A 80 5.15 -0.78 3.91
C GLU A 80 4.88 0.52 3.14
N MET A 81 5.56 1.58 3.55
CA MET A 81 5.58 2.87 2.89
C MET A 81 6.94 3.07 2.18
N PRO A 82 6.97 3.69 1.00
CA PRO A 82 8.22 3.94 0.29
C PRO A 82 9.05 5.04 0.96
N GLU A 83 10.38 4.95 0.92
CA GLU A 83 11.27 6.00 1.47
C GLU A 83 10.98 7.38 0.87
N ALA A 84 10.66 7.43 -0.42
CA ALA A 84 10.29 8.65 -1.13
C ALA A 84 9.06 9.38 -0.53
N TRP A 85 8.21 8.68 0.24
CA TRP A 85 7.13 9.29 1.01
C TRP A 85 7.66 10.07 2.22
N TYR A 86 8.57 9.49 3.00
CA TYR A 86 9.15 10.16 4.16
C TYR A 86 9.98 11.38 3.77
N GLU A 87 10.76 11.28 2.68
CA GLU A 87 11.51 12.42 2.13
C GLU A 87 10.59 13.56 1.67
N HIS A 88 9.44 13.23 1.08
CA HIS A 88 8.42 14.23 0.79
C HIS A 88 7.91 14.89 2.07
N GLN A 89 7.54 14.13 3.10
CA GLN A 89 7.02 14.72 4.35
C GLN A 89 8.00 15.70 5.01
N LYS A 90 9.30 15.38 5.03
CA LYS A 90 10.35 16.29 5.56
C LYS A 90 10.35 17.64 4.85
N GLN A 91 10.14 17.65 3.53
CA GLN A 91 10.08 18.88 2.74
C GLN A 91 8.91 19.81 3.14
N TRP A 92 7.83 19.24 3.69
CA TRP A 92 6.63 19.98 4.08
C TRP A 92 6.49 20.15 5.59
N GLN A 93 7.45 19.66 6.37
CA GLN A 93 7.42 19.73 7.83
C GLN A 93 7.49 21.18 8.34
N ASP A 94 8.14 22.06 7.58
CA ASP A 94 8.21 23.51 7.84
C ASP A 94 7.14 24.31 7.07
N TYR A 95 6.31 23.66 6.26
CA TYR A 95 5.26 24.33 5.50
C TYR A 95 4.06 24.63 6.41
N SER A 96 3.96 25.86 6.87
CA SER A 96 2.74 26.37 7.50
C SER A 96 1.73 26.75 6.43
N ALA A 97 0.80 25.85 6.12
CA ALA A 97 -0.33 26.18 5.24
C ALA A 97 -1.08 27.42 5.79
N PRO A 98 -1.45 28.41 4.95
CA PRO A 98 -2.25 29.53 5.40
C PRO A 98 -3.55 29.06 6.05
N SER A 99 -3.73 29.40 7.33
CA SER A 99 -4.90 29.00 8.12
C SER A 99 -6.22 29.48 7.47
N THR A 100 -6.97 28.57 6.89
CA THR A 100 -8.41 28.70 6.69
C THR A 100 -9.13 27.72 7.65
N ARG A 101 -9.54 28.23 8.82
CA ARG A 101 -10.53 27.71 9.82
C ARG A 101 -11.29 26.41 9.45
N LYS A 102 -11.58 25.41 10.30
CA LYS A 102 -11.61 25.22 11.77
C LYS A 102 -11.09 23.80 12.09
N SER A 103 -10.32 23.66 13.16
CA SER A 103 -9.82 22.39 13.67
C SER A 103 -10.92 21.52 14.29
N LYS A 104 -10.95 20.23 13.92
CA LYS A 104 -11.16 19.14 14.88
C LYS A 104 -9.85 18.36 14.90
N THR A 105 -9.13 18.49 15.99
CA THR A 105 -7.88 17.77 16.26
C THR A 105 -8.16 16.30 16.48
N GLU A 106 -7.64 15.44 15.60
CA GLU A 106 -7.30 14.06 15.96
C GLU A 106 -5.78 13.94 15.84
N ASN A 107 -5.13 13.81 17.00
CA ASN A 107 -3.69 13.60 17.11
C ASN A 107 -3.37 12.16 16.69
N PHE A 108 -2.56 11.99 15.64
CA PHE A 108 -1.88 10.72 15.38
C PHE A 108 -0.50 10.76 16.05
N PRO A 109 -0.23 9.93 17.06
CA PRO A 109 1.09 9.89 17.69
C PRO A 109 2.09 9.21 16.75
N ILE A 110 3.19 9.91 16.44
CA ILE A 110 4.36 9.32 15.82
C ILE A 110 5.22 8.76 16.96
N LEU A 111 5.28 7.44 17.10
CA LEU A 111 6.29 6.79 17.93
C LEU A 111 7.56 6.65 17.09
N VAL A 112 8.55 7.49 17.38
CA VAL A 112 9.96 7.22 17.06
C VAL A 112 10.60 6.89 18.39
N GLU A 113 10.98 5.64 18.62
CA GLU A 113 11.97 5.31 19.65
C GLU A 113 13.29 4.94 18.96
N MET A 114 14.35 5.38 19.64
CA MET A 114 15.76 5.41 19.28
C MET A 114 16.42 4.02 19.29
#